data_AF-A0A7C3TBJ5-F1
#
_entry.id   AF-A0A7C3TBJ5-F1
#
_cell.length_a   1.000
_cell.length_b   1.000
_cell.length_c   1.000
_cell.angle_alpha   90.00
_cell.angle_beta   90.00
_cell.angle_gamma   90.00
#
_symmetry.space_group_name_H-M   'P 1'
#
loop_
_entity.id
_entity.type
_entity.pdbx_description
1 polymer ?
#
loop_
_entity_poly.entity_id
_entity_poly.type
_entity_poly.pdbx_seq_one_letter_code
_entity_poly.pdbx_strand_id
1 'polypeptide(L)'
;MSTKSLDSNSPEGKVHLFGKRQSRRSNMIDYPGSLAAIKIDETVKLLVLDVDGTLWTNSFDPGRHPPFKRIGSNEIMTGDGEIIRLSPGLLELLYQANEKGVMCSLASIGDPDVVLGIVEQFQLPTKFIRPQLGWNGKDAMIEEILRQLELEDGIKISDAEILFVDDDEKELLKVGDRFPGAKLVKAP
;
A
#
# COMPACT_ATOMS: atom_id res chain seq x y z
N MET A 1 43.31 8.53 74.65
CA MET A 1 42.29 7.77 73.90
C MET A 1 41.02 8.62 73.86
N SER A 2 40.83 9.38 72.79
CA SER A 2 39.83 10.45 72.69
C SER A 2 38.57 10.03 71.90
N THR A 3 37.44 10.14 72.59
CA THR A 3 36.10 10.65 72.22
C THR A 3 35.63 10.86 70.75
N LYS A 4 34.43 10.32 70.51
CA LYS A 4 33.18 10.90 69.92
C LYS A 4 33.02 11.24 68.41
N SER A 5 32.02 10.54 67.82
CA SER A 5 30.86 10.98 66.98
C SER A 5 31.03 11.82 65.70
N LEU A 6 30.39 11.38 64.60
CA LEU A 6 29.21 12.00 63.93
C LEU A 6 29.05 11.53 62.46
N ASP A 7 27.80 11.62 62.00
CA ASP A 7 27.23 11.31 60.69
C ASP A 7 27.84 12.02 59.46
N SER A 8 27.51 11.47 58.28
CA SER A 8 26.98 12.17 57.08
C SER A 8 27.74 12.02 55.74
N ASN A 9 26.93 11.90 54.69
CA ASN A 9 27.12 12.25 53.27
C ASN A 9 27.72 11.25 52.25
N SER A 10 26.80 10.68 51.45
CA SER A 10 26.81 10.47 49.98
C SER A 10 27.67 11.47 49.18
N PRO A 11 28.19 11.16 47.95
CA PRO A 11 27.32 11.12 46.76
C PRO A 11 27.76 10.26 45.53
N GLU A 12 26.84 10.20 44.56
CA GLU A 12 27.02 9.89 43.11
C GLU A 12 27.28 8.41 42.74
N GLY A 13 26.65 7.80 41.73
CA GLY A 13 25.79 8.27 40.67
C GLY A 13 25.83 7.19 39.59
N LYS A 14 24.75 6.42 39.41
CA LYS A 14 24.56 5.58 38.22
C LYS A 14 23.17 5.82 37.68
N VAL A 15 23.12 6.82 36.80
CA VAL A 15 22.05 7.07 35.86
C VAL A 15 22.02 5.86 34.91
N HIS A 16 21.07 4.94 35.09
CA HIS A 16 20.73 3.99 34.04
C HIS A 16 19.78 4.70 33.08
N LEU A 17 20.34 5.11 31.95
CA LEU A 17 19.63 5.52 30.74
C LEU A 17 18.77 4.35 30.23
N PHE A 18 17.56 4.20 30.77
CA PHE A 18 16.50 3.55 30.03
C PHE A 18 15.95 4.57 29.05
N GLY A 19 16.57 4.59 27.86
CA GLY A 19 15.96 5.21 26.69
C GLY A 19 14.55 4.64 26.55
N LYS A 20 13.56 5.52 26.66
CA LYS A 20 12.19 5.21 26.23
C LYS A 20 12.28 4.74 24.79
N ARG A 21 12.20 3.43 24.55
CA ARG A 21 11.80 2.90 23.24
C ARG A 21 10.47 3.58 22.96
N GLN A 22 10.46 4.53 22.04
CA GLN A 22 9.20 5.01 21.49
C GLN A 22 8.46 3.77 21.01
N SER A 23 7.25 3.59 21.54
CA SER A 23 6.30 2.59 21.10
C SER A 23 6.19 2.73 19.59
N ARG A 24 6.76 1.78 18.84
CA ARG A 24 6.45 1.64 17.41
C ARG A 24 4.93 1.53 17.35
N ARG A 25 4.24 2.50 16.74
CA ARG A 25 2.89 2.24 16.25
C ARG A 25 3.09 1.15 15.22
N SER A 26 2.85 -0.10 15.60
CA SER A 26 2.65 -1.16 14.62
C SER A 26 1.56 -0.66 13.69
N ASN A 27 1.86 -0.55 12.39
CA ASN A 27 0.86 -0.19 11.39
C ASN A 27 -0.27 -1.20 11.50
N MET A 28 -1.38 -0.77 12.08
CA MET A 28 -2.56 -1.61 12.21
C MET A 28 -3.18 -1.71 10.82
N ILE A 29 -3.27 -2.92 10.31
CA ILE A 29 -3.97 -3.19 9.05
C ILE A 29 -5.47 -2.95 9.29
N ASP A 30 -6.08 -2.17 8.42
CA ASP A 30 -7.53 -1.95 8.42
C ASP A 30 -8.26 -3.02 7.59
N TYR A 31 -9.46 -3.38 8.03
CA TYR A 31 -10.29 -4.45 7.48
C TYR A 31 -11.71 -3.92 7.21
N PRO A 32 -11.88 -3.12 6.15
CA PRO A 32 -13.11 -2.37 5.90
C PRO A 32 -14.29 -3.25 5.43
N GLY A 33 -14.03 -4.53 5.10
CA GLY A 33 -15.04 -5.48 4.59
C GLY A 33 -15.55 -5.17 3.16
N SER A 34 -15.17 -4.03 2.59
CA SER A 34 -15.40 -3.65 1.20
C SER A 34 -14.43 -2.55 0.79
N LEU A 35 -14.01 -2.52 -0.49
CA LEU A 35 -13.22 -1.40 -1.03
C LEU A 35 -13.97 -0.07 -0.96
N ALA A 36 -15.31 -0.07 -1.07
CA ALA A 36 -16.12 1.15 -0.97
C ALA A 36 -16.14 1.76 0.45
N ALA A 37 -15.81 0.95 1.47
CA ALA A 37 -15.77 1.39 2.86
C ALA A 37 -14.43 2.04 3.23
N ILE A 38 -13.39 1.87 2.40
CA ILE A 38 -12.09 2.52 2.59
C ILE A 38 -12.26 4.04 2.61
N LYS A 39 -11.62 4.69 3.59
CA LYS A 39 -11.61 6.14 3.74
C LYS A 39 -10.25 6.69 3.35
N ILE A 40 -10.23 7.42 2.24
CA ILE A 40 -9.11 8.30 1.89
C ILE A 40 -9.27 9.61 2.67
N ASP A 41 -8.51 9.78 3.75
CA ASP A 41 -8.48 11.06 4.47
C ASP A 41 -7.63 12.12 3.76
N GLU A 42 -7.63 13.35 4.28
CA GLU A 42 -6.94 14.51 3.70
C GLU A 42 -5.41 14.41 3.70
N THR A 43 -4.84 13.45 4.42
CA THR A 43 -3.39 13.26 4.49
C THR A 43 -2.89 12.33 3.38
N VAL A 44 -3.76 11.52 2.78
CA VAL A 44 -3.39 10.62 1.69
C VAL A 44 -3.18 11.43 0.41
N LYS A 45 -2.03 11.22 -0.24
CA LYS A 45 -1.71 11.78 -1.56
C LYS A 45 -1.45 10.72 -2.62
N LEU A 46 -1.10 9.50 -2.20
CA LEU A 46 -0.84 8.37 -3.08
C LEU A 46 -1.62 7.14 -2.59
N LEU A 47 -2.53 6.66 -3.43
CA LEU A 47 -3.16 5.35 -3.32
C LEU A 47 -2.36 4.36 -4.18
N VAL A 48 -1.80 3.34 -3.56
CA VAL A 48 -1.18 2.22 -4.27
C VAL A 48 -2.07 0.99 -4.10
N LEU A 49 -2.42 0.36 -5.22
CA LEU A 49 -3.24 -0.83 -5.24
C LEU A 49 -2.40 -2.02 -5.73
N ASP A 50 -2.51 -3.14 -5.05
CA ASP A 50 -2.29 -4.44 -5.67
C ASP A 50 -3.34 -4.69 -6.78
N VAL A 51 -3.11 -5.72 -7.60
CA VAL A 51 -3.94 -6.07 -8.74
C VAL A 51 -4.78 -7.32 -8.49
N ASP A 52 -4.17 -8.49 -8.32
CA ASP A 52 -4.86 -9.77 -8.28
C ASP A 52 -5.43 -10.05 -6.89
N GLY A 53 -6.76 -10.16 -6.76
CA GLY A 53 -7.43 -10.19 -5.46
C GLY A 53 -7.83 -8.80 -4.95
N THR A 54 -7.25 -7.74 -5.53
CA THR A 54 -7.50 -6.34 -5.11
C THR A 54 -8.29 -5.55 -6.15
N LEU A 55 -7.73 -5.28 -7.34
CA LEU A 55 -8.45 -4.61 -8.44
C LEU A 55 -9.58 -5.49 -8.99
N TRP A 56 -9.30 -6.78 -9.11
CA TRP A 56 -10.26 -7.79 -9.51
C TRP A 56 -10.25 -8.97 -8.56
N THR A 57 -11.35 -9.72 -8.54
CA THR A 57 -11.52 -10.83 -7.59
C THR A 57 -10.70 -12.07 -7.93
N ASN A 58 -10.17 -12.14 -9.15
CA ASN A 58 -9.40 -13.28 -9.62
C ASN A 58 -8.00 -13.27 -9.02
N SER A 59 -7.50 -14.43 -8.63
CA SER A 59 -6.12 -14.60 -8.16
C SER A 59 -5.12 -14.50 -9.31
N PHE A 60 -3.83 -14.34 -8.97
CA PHE A 60 -2.74 -14.31 -9.94
C PHE A 60 -2.73 -15.56 -10.83
N ASP A 61 -2.68 -15.34 -12.14
CA ASP A 61 -2.54 -16.39 -13.13
C ASP A 61 -1.53 -15.96 -14.23
N PRO A 62 -0.34 -16.58 -14.30
CA PRO A 62 0.66 -16.27 -15.33
C PRO A 62 0.26 -16.80 -16.71
N GLY A 63 -0.79 -17.64 -16.81
CA GLY A 63 -1.31 -18.19 -18.05
C GLY A 63 -2.21 -17.24 -18.82
N ARG A 64 -2.63 -16.11 -18.24
CA ARG A 64 -3.48 -15.12 -18.93
C ARG A 64 -2.80 -14.55 -20.15
N HIS A 65 -3.50 -14.58 -21.27
CA HIS A 65 -3.01 -14.05 -22.53
C HIS A 65 -4.13 -13.39 -23.33
N PRO A 66 -3.77 -12.43 -24.19
CA PRO A 66 -4.73 -11.80 -25.08
C PRO A 66 -5.39 -12.81 -26.05
N PRO A 67 -6.54 -12.46 -26.64
CA PRO A 67 -7.21 -11.16 -26.53
C PRO A 67 -7.91 -10.95 -25.18
N PHE A 68 -7.79 -9.75 -24.63
CA PHE A 68 -8.63 -9.29 -23.53
C PHE A 68 -9.83 -8.55 -24.13
N LYS A 69 -11.03 -9.07 -23.89
CA LYS A 69 -12.26 -8.51 -24.44
C LYS A 69 -13.18 -8.08 -23.32
N ARG A 70 -13.56 -6.81 -23.31
CA ARG A 70 -14.63 -6.34 -22.44
C ARG A 70 -15.96 -6.99 -22.83
N ILE A 71 -16.57 -7.71 -21.89
CA ILE A 71 -17.85 -8.41 -22.07
C ILE A 71 -18.96 -7.86 -21.16
N GLY A 72 -18.59 -7.01 -20.18
CA GLY A 72 -19.52 -6.30 -19.31
C GLY A 72 -18.93 -4.99 -18.80
N SER A 73 -19.69 -4.24 -17.99
CA SER A 73 -19.17 -3.00 -17.39
C SER A 73 -17.97 -3.28 -16.49
N ASN A 74 -18.00 -4.43 -15.78
CA ASN A 74 -17.02 -4.85 -14.78
C ASN A 74 -16.41 -6.22 -15.11
N GLU A 75 -16.51 -6.69 -16.37
CA GLU A 75 -16.08 -8.02 -16.76
C GLU A 75 -15.25 -7.99 -18.06
N ILE A 76 -14.06 -8.61 -18.00
CA ILE A 76 -13.19 -8.89 -19.13
C ILE A 76 -13.11 -10.41 -19.34
N MET A 77 -13.11 -10.84 -20.59
CA MET A 77 -12.83 -12.22 -20.97
C MET A 77 -11.43 -12.32 -21.59
N THR A 78 -10.65 -13.30 -21.16
CA THR A 78 -9.32 -13.62 -21.72
C THR A 78 -9.43 -14.49 -22.97
N GLY A 79 -8.30 -14.73 -23.66
CA GLY A 79 -8.26 -15.54 -24.88
C GLY A 79 -8.67 -17.00 -24.69
N ASP A 80 -8.45 -17.54 -23.50
CA ASP A 80 -8.81 -18.89 -23.06
C ASP A 80 -10.20 -18.97 -22.40
N GLY A 81 -10.91 -17.84 -22.27
CA GLY A 81 -12.29 -17.79 -21.79
C GLY A 81 -12.46 -17.58 -20.28
N GLU A 82 -11.38 -17.31 -19.53
CA GLU A 82 -11.48 -16.85 -18.14
C GLU A 82 -12.24 -15.51 -18.09
N ILE A 83 -13.10 -15.34 -17.09
CA ILE A 83 -13.78 -14.06 -16.83
C ILE A 83 -13.13 -13.39 -15.62
N ILE A 84 -12.51 -12.24 -15.87
CA ILE A 84 -11.92 -11.36 -14.86
C ILE A 84 -12.97 -10.32 -14.44
N ARG A 85 -13.23 -10.22 -13.13
CA ARG A 85 -14.27 -9.32 -12.58
C ARG A 85 -13.68 -8.28 -11.65
N LEU A 86 -14.02 -7.01 -11.86
CA LEU A 86 -13.62 -5.96 -10.91
C LEU A 86 -14.12 -6.27 -9.50
N SER A 87 -13.29 -5.96 -8.52
CA SER A 87 -13.65 -6.11 -7.12
C SER A 87 -14.79 -5.17 -6.73
N PRO A 88 -15.79 -5.65 -5.97
CA PRO A 88 -16.87 -4.79 -5.50
C PRO A 88 -16.35 -3.59 -4.70
N GLY A 89 -16.82 -2.39 -5.03
CA GLY A 89 -16.42 -1.15 -4.38
C GLY A 89 -15.17 -0.48 -4.96
N LEU A 90 -14.49 -1.10 -5.95
CA LEU A 90 -13.29 -0.50 -6.56
C LEU A 90 -13.61 0.84 -7.22
N LEU A 91 -14.72 0.91 -7.97
CA LEU A 91 -15.08 2.14 -8.69
C LEU A 91 -15.34 3.28 -7.72
N GLU A 92 -16.05 3.02 -6.62
CA GLU A 92 -16.32 3.97 -5.55
C GLU A 92 -15.02 4.47 -4.90
N LEU A 93 -14.05 3.58 -4.65
CA LEU A 93 -12.73 3.95 -4.14
C LEU A 93 -11.98 4.86 -5.13
N LEU A 94 -11.96 4.49 -6.42
CA LEU A 94 -11.28 5.26 -7.46
C LEU A 94 -11.94 6.63 -7.68
N TYR A 95 -13.28 6.72 -7.61
CA TYR A 95 -13.99 8.00 -7.66
C TYR A 95 -13.63 8.87 -6.45
N GLN A 96 -13.61 8.31 -5.24
CA GLN A 96 -13.19 9.04 -4.05
C GLN A 96 -11.75 9.56 -4.17
N ALA A 97 -10.84 8.74 -4.70
CA ALA A 97 -9.46 9.15 -4.93
C ALA A 97 -9.39 10.32 -5.92
N ASN A 98 -10.12 10.24 -7.04
CA ASN A 98 -10.17 11.29 -8.05
C ASN A 98 -10.77 12.60 -7.51
N GLU A 99 -11.87 12.53 -6.75
CA GLU A 99 -12.50 13.71 -6.12
C GLU A 99 -11.56 14.43 -5.15
N LYS A 100 -10.67 13.68 -4.49
CA LYS A 100 -9.68 14.21 -3.55
C LYS A 100 -8.35 14.62 -4.20
N GLY A 101 -8.20 14.43 -5.51
CA GLY A 101 -6.95 14.68 -6.20
C GLY A 101 -5.81 13.73 -5.78
N VAL A 102 -6.15 12.54 -5.30
CA VAL A 102 -5.18 11.52 -4.89
C VAL A 102 -4.66 10.79 -6.12
N MET A 103 -3.33 10.73 -6.22
CA MET A 103 -2.66 9.97 -7.27
C MET A 103 -2.86 8.48 -7.03
N CYS A 104 -3.07 7.71 -8.09
CA CYS A 104 -3.24 6.26 -7.99
C CYS A 104 -2.11 5.55 -8.74
N SER A 105 -1.56 4.49 -8.16
CA SER A 105 -0.54 3.64 -8.78
C SER A 105 -0.85 2.17 -8.55
N LEU A 106 -0.12 1.31 -9.25
CA LEU A 106 -0.20 -0.14 -9.12
C LEU A 106 1.14 -0.68 -8.62
N ALA A 107 1.11 -1.60 -7.67
CA ALA A 107 2.28 -2.38 -7.26
C ALA A 107 1.88 -3.86 -7.25
N SER A 108 2.22 -4.60 -8.31
CA SER A 108 1.83 -6.00 -8.42
C SER A 108 2.88 -6.92 -9.03
N ILE A 109 2.80 -8.18 -8.60
CA ILE A 109 3.58 -9.25 -9.20
C ILE A 109 2.89 -9.67 -10.50
N GLY A 110 3.62 -9.67 -11.60
CA GLY A 110 3.09 -10.13 -12.88
C GLY A 110 3.72 -9.48 -14.10
N ASP A 111 3.30 -9.96 -15.26
CA ASP A 111 3.73 -9.42 -16.54
C ASP A 111 3.06 -8.06 -16.79
N PRO A 112 3.84 -6.98 -17.04
CA PRO A 112 3.29 -5.65 -17.26
C PRO A 112 2.31 -5.56 -18.44
N ASP A 113 2.60 -6.23 -19.55
CA ASP A 113 1.79 -6.14 -20.77
C ASP A 113 0.44 -6.84 -20.57
N VAL A 114 0.43 -7.95 -19.82
CA VAL A 114 -0.80 -8.67 -19.45
C VAL A 114 -1.66 -7.80 -18.52
N VAL A 115 -1.10 -7.32 -17.41
CA VAL A 115 -1.85 -6.58 -16.40
C VAL A 115 -2.38 -5.26 -16.97
N LEU A 116 -1.52 -4.49 -17.65
CA LEU A 116 -1.93 -3.20 -18.22
C LEU A 116 -2.93 -3.39 -19.37
N GLY A 117 -2.78 -4.46 -20.17
CA GLY A 117 -3.74 -4.82 -21.20
C GLY A 117 -5.14 -5.05 -20.63
N ILE A 118 -5.26 -5.74 -19.49
CA ILE A 118 -6.54 -5.95 -18.80
C ILE A 118 -7.08 -4.63 -18.21
N VAL A 119 -6.24 -3.87 -17.50
CA VAL A 119 -6.61 -2.58 -16.89
C VAL A 119 -7.16 -1.61 -17.93
N GLU A 120 -6.54 -1.53 -19.11
CA GLU A 120 -7.01 -0.68 -20.20
C GLU A 120 -8.42 -1.06 -20.68
N GLN A 121 -8.72 -2.35 -20.77
CA GLN A 121 -10.04 -2.81 -21.21
C GLN A 121 -11.17 -2.42 -20.25
N PHE A 122 -10.87 -2.31 -18.95
CA PHE A 122 -11.87 -1.89 -17.96
C PHE A 122 -12.28 -0.42 -18.10
N GLN A 123 -11.46 0.44 -18.72
CA GLN A 123 -11.73 1.86 -18.88
C GLN A 123 -12.05 2.56 -17.55
N LEU A 124 -11.22 2.30 -16.55
CA LEU A 124 -11.38 2.84 -15.19
C LEU A 124 -11.34 4.38 -15.19
N PRO A 125 -12.04 5.05 -14.25
CA PRO A 125 -12.15 6.51 -14.21
C PRO A 125 -10.84 7.21 -13.81
N THR A 126 -9.81 6.44 -13.48
CA THR A 126 -8.55 6.92 -12.94
C THR A 126 -7.40 6.43 -13.80
N LYS A 127 -6.44 7.31 -14.06
CA LYS A 127 -5.15 6.96 -14.65
C LYS A 127 -4.21 6.47 -13.55
N PHE A 128 -3.66 5.27 -13.70
CA PHE A 128 -2.58 4.80 -12.85
C PHE A 128 -1.24 5.39 -13.30
N ILE A 129 -0.55 6.07 -12.40
CA ILE A 129 0.76 6.66 -12.64
C ILE A 129 1.85 5.74 -12.13
N ARG A 130 2.99 5.70 -12.84
CA ARG A 130 4.19 4.96 -12.43
C ARG A 130 3.94 3.50 -12.01
N PRO A 131 3.06 2.72 -12.68
CA PRO A 131 2.74 1.36 -12.24
C PRO A 131 4.01 0.52 -12.19
N GLN A 132 4.21 -0.21 -11.10
CA GLN A 132 5.31 -1.14 -10.91
C GLN A 132 4.77 -2.56 -10.95
N LEU A 133 5.10 -3.24 -12.04
CA LEU A 133 4.65 -4.59 -12.36
C LEU A 133 5.90 -5.43 -12.64
N GLY A 134 6.04 -6.59 -12.02
CA GLY A 134 7.20 -7.44 -12.21
C GLY A 134 7.39 -8.46 -11.11
N TRP A 135 8.62 -8.78 -10.75
CA TRP A 135 8.94 -9.85 -9.78
C TRP A 135 9.63 -9.36 -8.51
N ASN A 136 9.61 -8.04 -8.29
CA ASN A 136 10.11 -7.41 -7.07
C ASN A 136 9.07 -7.51 -5.94
N GLY A 137 9.51 -7.29 -4.70
CA GLY A 137 8.58 -7.14 -3.58
C GLY A 137 7.79 -5.83 -3.65
N LYS A 138 6.58 -5.82 -3.06
CA LYS A 138 5.68 -4.64 -3.05
C LYS A 138 6.33 -3.42 -2.41
N ASP A 139 7.12 -3.64 -1.37
CA ASP A 139 7.94 -2.63 -0.71
C ASP A 139 8.92 -1.94 -1.66
N ALA A 140 9.66 -2.71 -2.45
CA ALA A 140 10.59 -2.18 -3.45
C ALA A 140 9.87 -1.51 -4.63
N MET A 141 8.70 -2.04 -5.03
CA MET A 141 7.84 -1.41 -6.04
C MET A 141 7.35 -0.04 -5.57
N ILE A 142 6.85 0.08 -4.34
CA ILE A 142 6.42 1.37 -3.78
C ILE A 142 7.60 2.35 -3.68
N GLU A 143 8.78 1.89 -3.27
CA GLU A 143 9.99 2.73 -3.26
C GLU A 143 10.32 3.28 -4.66
N GLU A 144 10.19 2.45 -5.70
CA GLU A 144 10.40 2.86 -7.08
C GLU A 144 9.32 3.85 -7.58
N ILE A 145 8.05 3.67 -7.19
CA ILE A 145 6.98 4.64 -7.47
C ILE A 145 7.37 6.00 -6.90
N LEU A 146 7.73 6.05 -5.62
CA LEU A 146 8.11 7.29 -4.93
C LEU A 146 9.33 7.94 -5.58
N ARG A 147 10.33 7.14 -5.96
CA ARG A 147 11.53 7.61 -6.65
C ARG A 147 11.20 8.24 -8.01
N GLN A 148 10.34 7.60 -8.81
CA GLN A 148 9.92 8.13 -10.11
C GLN A 148 9.12 9.43 -9.95
N LEU A 149 8.21 9.50 -8.97
CA LEU A 149 7.48 10.73 -8.67
C LEU A 149 8.41 11.89 -8.28
N GLU A 150 9.43 11.64 -7.45
CA GLU A 150 10.35 12.68 -7.02
C GLU A 150 11.25 13.15 -8.18
N LEU A 151 11.81 12.23 -8.96
CA LEU A 151 12.80 12.56 -9.98
C LEU A 151 12.20 13.07 -11.29
N GLU A 152 11.06 12.53 -11.69
CA GLU A 152 10.46 12.84 -12.99
C GLU A 152 9.35 13.90 -12.87
N ASP A 153 8.58 13.84 -11.79
CA ASP A 153 7.42 14.73 -11.59
C ASP A 153 7.71 15.85 -10.56
N GLY A 154 8.83 15.77 -9.83
CA GLY A 154 9.18 16.74 -8.77
C GLY A 154 8.30 16.63 -7.53
N ILE A 155 7.57 15.53 -7.37
CA ILE A 155 6.58 15.32 -6.31
C ILE A 155 7.19 14.44 -5.23
N LYS A 156 7.38 15.02 -4.04
CA LYS A 156 7.82 14.27 -2.87
C LYS A 156 6.61 13.80 -2.05
N ILE A 157 6.54 12.50 -1.82
CA ILE A 157 5.51 11.85 -0.98
C ILE A 157 6.23 11.19 0.19
N SER A 158 5.75 11.44 1.40
CA SER A 158 6.20 10.76 2.62
C SER A 158 5.35 9.52 2.91
N ASP A 159 5.89 8.59 3.70
CA ASP A 159 5.22 7.35 4.06
C ASP A 159 3.81 7.57 4.64
N ALA A 160 3.62 8.63 5.45
CA ALA A 160 2.33 8.96 6.07
C ALA A 160 1.24 9.35 5.07
N GLU A 161 1.63 9.72 3.85
CA GLU A 161 0.75 10.14 2.77
C GLU A 161 0.41 8.99 1.81
N ILE A 162 0.88 7.77 2.11
CA ILE A 162 0.62 6.55 1.34
C ILE A 162 -0.56 5.80 1.96
N LEU A 163 -1.48 5.39 1.10
CA LEU A 163 -2.48 4.36 1.37
C LEU A 163 -2.18 3.16 0.48
N PHE A 164 -1.84 2.02 1.06
CA PHE A 164 -1.58 0.78 0.35
C PHE A 164 -2.70 -0.23 0.62
N VAL A 165 -3.26 -0.79 -0.47
CA VAL A 165 -4.32 -1.79 -0.42
C VAL A 165 -3.84 -3.05 -1.14
N ASP A 166 -3.86 -4.17 -0.44
CA ASP A 166 -3.42 -5.48 -0.92
C ASP A 166 -4.27 -6.57 -0.24
N ASP A 167 -4.56 -7.66 -0.93
CA ASP A 167 -5.30 -8.79 -0.37
C ASP A 167 -4.39 -9.68 0.48
N ASP A 168 -3.07 -9.68 0.30
CA ASP A 168 -2.14 -10.45 1.12
C ASP A 168 -1.66 -9.63 2.34
N GLU A 169 -2.05 -10.10 3.53
CA GLU A 169 -1.64 -9.49 4.80
C GLU A 169 -0.12 -9.51 5.00
N LYS A 170 0.59 -10.50 4.45
CA LYS A 170 2.04 -10.58 4.54
C LYS A 170 2.71 -9.45 3.77
N GLU A 171 2.20 -9.14 2.58
CA GLU A 171 2.72 -8.03 1.78
C GLU A 171 2.42 -6.69 2.45
N LEU A 172 1.23 -6.52 3.04
CA LEU A 172 0.90 -5.34 3.86
C LEU A 172 1.90 -5.17 5.00
N LEU A 173 2.16 -6.22 5.79
CA LEU A 173 3.11 -6.16 6.90
C LEU A 173 4.52 -5.80 6.44
N LYS A 174 4.98 -6.37 5.32
CA LYS A 174 6.29 -6.08 4.73
C LYS A 174 6.40 -4.62 4.28
N VAL A 175 5.36 -4.10 3.62
CA VAL A 175 5.27 -2.68 3.25
C VAL A 175 5.25 -1.81 4.50
N GLY A 176 4.51 -2.21 5.55
CA GLY A 176 4.47 -1.49 6.82
C GLY A 176 5.81 -1.41 7.54
N ASP A 177 6.61 -2.46 7.48
CA ASP A 177 7.97 -2.47 8.05
C ASP A 177 8.91 -1.51 7.31
N ARG A 178 8.75 -1.38 5.98
CA ARG A 178 9.53 -0.45 5.15
C ARG A 178 9.04 0.99 5.28
N PHE A 179 7.74 1.19 5.34
CA PHE A 179 7.05 2.48 5.36
C PHE A 179 6.17 2.59 6.61
N PRO A 180 6.77 2.87 7.79
CA PRO A 180 6.06 2.86 9.07
C PRO A 180 5.00 3.98 9.23
N GLY A 181 4.88 4.89 8.26
CA GLY A 181 3.78 5.86 8.21
C GLY A 181 2.60 5.42 7.34
N ALA A 182 2.79 4.42 6.46
CA ALA A 182 1.79 4.05 5.47
C ALA A 182 0.52 3.52 6.13
N LYS A 183 -0.63 3.93 5.58
CA LYS A 183 -1.92 3.35 5.92
C LYS A 183 -2.06 2.05 5.13
N LEU A 184 -2.29 0.95 5.85
CA LEU A 184 -2.35 -0.39 5.28
C LEU A 184 -3.78 -0.90 5.37
N VAL A 185 -4.32 -1.38 4.26
CA VAL A 185 -5.70 -1.88 4.20
C VAL A 185 -5.72 -3.23 3.51
N LYS A 186 -6.36 -4.21 4.15
CA LYS A 186 -6.61 -5.49 3.52
C LYS A 186 -7.80 -5.41 2.58
N ALA A 187 -7.60 -5.78 1.32
CA ALA A 187 -8.71 -5.98 0.40
C ALA A 187 -9.63 -7.12 0.93
N PRO A 188 -10.96 -6.99 0.77
CA PRO A 188 -11.96 -7.90 1.34
C PRO A 188 -11.99 -9.29 0.70
#